data_AF-A0A392NBN6-F1
#
_entry.id   AF-A0A392NBN6-F1
#
_cell.length_a   1.000
_cell.length_b   1.000
_cell.length_c   1.000
_cell.angle_alpha   90.00
_cell.angle_beta   90.00
_cell.angle_gamma   90.00
#
_symmetry.space_group_name_H-M   'P 1'
#
loop_
_entity.id
_entity.type
_entity.pdbx_description
1 polymer ?
#
loop_
_entity_poly.entity_id
_entity_poly.type
_entity_poly.pdbx_seq_one_letter_code
_entity_poly.pdbx_strand_id
1 'polypeptide(L)'
;MAAIDYTACLHSEVFVTTQGGNFPHFLLGHRRYLYGGHSKTIKPDKRKLALLFDSTTIGWKSLKRQLLSMRSHSDSKAVELKRPNDSIYSFPCPDCMCHANRTDDSKSSSAT
;
A
#
# COMPACT_ATOMS: atom_id res chain seq x y z
N MET A 1 14.43 -13.55 9.30
CA MET A 1 14.14 -12.12 9.55
C MET A 1 13.00 -11.60 8.70
N ALA A 2 13.00 -11.79 7.37
CA ALA A 2 11.97 -11.28 6.45
C ALA A 2 10.49 -11.58 6.80
N ALA A 3 10.19 -12.71 7.47
CA ALA A 3 8.81 -13.04 7.84
C ALA A 3 8.21 -12.09 8.88
N ILE A 4 9.00 -11.65 9.87
CA ILE A 4 8.53 -10.71 10.91
C ILE A 4 8.33 -9.33 10.29
N ASP A 5 9.31 -8.87 9.51
CA ASP A 5 9.22 -7.59 8.78
C ASP A 5 7.99 -7.55 7.88
N TYR A 6 7.72 -8.66 7.19
CA TYR A 6 6.54 -8.81 6.33
C TYR A 6 5.24 -8.68 7.12
N THR A 7 5.08 -9.46 8.20
CA THR A 7 3.85 -9.46 9.01
C THR A 7 3.60 -8.10 9.67
N ALA A 8 4.66 -7.45 10.19
CA ALA A 8 4.55 -6.13 10.78
C ALA A 8 4.14 -5.07 9.74
N CYS A 9 4.75 -5.10 8.55
CA CYS A 9 4.38 -4.19 7.47
C CYS A 9 3.02 -4.52 6.84
N LEU A 10 2.55 -5.77 6.93
CA LEU A 10 1.24 -6.16 6.40
C LEU A 10 0.11 -5.56 7.24
N HIS A 11 0.25 -5.60 8.56
CA HIS A 11 -0.79 -5.15 9.48
C HIS A 11 -0.67 -3.67 9.91
N SER A 12 0.34 -2.95 9.42
CA SER A 12 0.48 -1.53 9.71
C SER A 12 -0.59 -0.69 9.01
N GLU A 13 -1.07 0.37 9.67
CA GLU A 13 -2.02 1.30 9.04
C GLU A 13 -1.44 1.98 7.81
N VAL A 14 -0.14 2.30 7.86
CA VAL A 14 0.61 2.95 6.79
C VAL A 14 1.89 2.16 6.53
N PHE A 15 2.19 1.92 5.26
CA PHE A 15 3.44 1.31 4.84
C PHE A 15 4.29 2.33 4.08
N VAL A 16 5.57 2.47 4.42
CA VAL A 16 6.51 3.36 3.71
C VAL A 16 7.54 2.49 3.01
N THR A 17 7.62 2.58 1.68
CA THR A 17 8.60 1.83 0.90
C THR A 17 9.71 2.72 0.35
N THR A 18 10.95 2.35 0.63
CA THR A 18 12.16 3.05 0.14
C THR A 18 12.83 2.32 -1.02
N GLN A 19 12.55 1.04 -1.25
CA GLN A 19 13.18 0.26 -2.31
C GLN A 19 12.14 -0.43 -3.19
N GLY A 20 12.54 -0.76 -4.41
CA GLY A 20 11.77 -1.66 -5.27
C GLY A 20 12.08 -3.12 -4.93
N GLY A 21 11.59 -4.03 -5.77
CA GLY A 21 11.86 -5.46 -5.67
C GLY A 21 10.70 -6.26 -5.09
N ASN A 22 10.98 -7.52 -4.76
CA ASN A 22 9.95 -8.51 -4.46
C ASN A 22 9.17 -8.24 -3.17
N PHE A 23 9.85 -7.81 -2.11
CA PHE A 23 9.21 -7.56 -0.82
C PHE A 23 8.05 -6.54 -0.90
N PRO A 24 8.26 -5.29 -1.36
CA PRO A 24 7.16 -4.35 -1.50
C PRO A 24 6.15 -4.80 -2.55
N HIS A 25 6.58 -5.49 -3.61
CA HIS A 25 5.69 -6.01 -4.65
C HIS A 25 4.63 -6.97 -4.07
N PHE A 26 5.03 -7.98 -3.32
CA PHE A 26 4.11 -8.92 -2.69
C PHE A 26 3.33 -8.31 -1.52
N LEU A 27 3.99 -7.45 -0.73
CA LEU A 27 3.36 -6.82 0.41
C LEU A 27 2.24 -5.86 0.00
N LEU A 28 2.43 -5.04 -1.04
CA LEU A 28 1.41 -4.11 -1.52
C LEU A 28 0.15 -4.84 -1.99
N GLY A 29 0.30 -5.91 -2.78
CA GLY A 29 -0.85 -6.69 -3.25
C GLY A 29 -1.56 -7.41 -2.11
N HIS A 30 -0.83 -7.98 -1.16
CA HIS A 30 -1.44 -8.63 0.01
C HIS A 30 -2.19 -7.62 0.89
N ARG A 31 -1.62 -6.44 1.15
CA ARG A 31 -2.30 -5.34 1.83
C ARG A 31 -3.56 -4.91 1.08
N ARG A 32 -3.49 -4.74 -0.24
CA ARG A 32 -4.66 -4.41 -1.07
C ARG A 32 -5.74 -5.50 -0.98
N TYR A 33 -5.36 -6.77 -0.95
CA TYR A 33 -6.32 -7.87 -0.80
C TYR A 33 -7.03 -7.82 0.56
N LEU A 34 -6.29 -7.74 1.67
CA LEU A 34 -6.88 -7.74 3.02
C LEU A 34 -7.73 -6.50 3.32
N TYR A 35 -7.36 -5.34 2.76
CA TYR A 35 -7.99 -4.06 3.06
C TYR A 35 -8.89 -3.53 1.93
N GLY A 36 -9.49 -4.42 1.12
CA GLY A 36 -10.53 -4.04 0.16
C GLY A 36 -10.06 -3.09 -0.95
N GLY A 37 -8.83 -3.28 -1.44
CA GLY A 37 -8.22 -2.51 -2.51
C GLY A 37 -7.54 -1.21 -2.06
N HIS A 38 -7.82 -0.72 -0.85
CA HIS A 38 -7.24 0.52 -0.34
C HIS A 38 -6.31 0.27 0.85
N SER A 39 -5.01 0.41 0.63
CA SER A 39 -4.03 0.38 1.71
C SER A 39 -3.03 1.52 1.57
N LYS A 40 -2.94 2.36 2.61
CA LYS A 40 -2.08 3.55 2.60
C LYS A 40 -0.61 3.15 2.45
N THR A 41 -0.03 3.58 1.34
CA THR A 41 1.37 3.32 0.99
C THR A 41 2.05 4.61 0.58
N ILE A 42 3.13 4.96 1.27
CA ILE A 42 3.94 6.14 0.98
C ILE A 42 5.21 5.68 0.26
N LYS A 43 5.47 6.25 -0.93
CA LYS A 43 6.72 6.06 -1.68
C LYS A 43 7.41 7.41 -1.80
N PRO A 44 8.23 7.80 -0.82
CA PRO A 44 8.83 9.12 -0.83
C PRO A 44 9.86 9.26 -1.95
N ASP A 45 10.08 10.50 -2.38
CA ASP A 45 11.20 10.83 -3.25
C ASP A 45 12.51 10.71 -2.46
N LYS A 46 13.23 9.63 -2.71
CA LYS A 46 14.51 9.34 -2.05
C LYS A 46 15.56 10.41 -2.28
N ARG A 47 15.64 10.98 -3.49
CA ARG A 47 16.66 11.99 -3.82
C ARG A 47 16.38 13.25 -3.04
N LYS A 48 15.11 13.65 -2.97
CA LYS A 48 14.69 14.79 -2.17
C LYS A 48 14.89 14.57 -0.66
N LEU A 49 14.58 13.38 -0.15
CA LEU A 49 14.85 13.05 1.26
C LEU A 49 16.34 13.13 1.62
N ALA A 50 17.22 12.62 0.76
CA ALA A 50 18.66 12.69 0.98
C ALA A 50 19.14 14.14 1.13
N LEU A 51 18.72 15.03 0.21
CA LEU A 51 19.05 16.47 0.28
C LEU A 51 18.47 17.16 1.53
N LEU A 52 17.28 16.75 1.97
CA LEU A 52 16.64 17.32 3.15
C LEU A 52 17.37 16.94 4.44
N PHE A 53 17.81 15.69 4.55
CA PHE A 53 18.52 15.21 5.74
C PHE A 53 19.99 15.62 5.78
N ASP A 54 20.60 15.91 4.63
CA ASP A 54 21.96 16.45 4.55
C ASP A 54 22.04 17.94 4.95
N SER A 55 20.92 18.65 4.90
CA SER A 55 20.87 20.07 5.28
C SER A 55 21.00 20.26 6.79
N THR A 56 22.12 20.85 7.23
CA THR A 56 22.36 21.19 8.65
C THR A 56 21.61 22.44 9.13
N THR A 57 21.07 23.23 8.18
CA THR A 57 20.43 24.53 8.46
C THR A 57 18.92 24.49 8.34
N ILE A 58 18.33 23.38 7.90
CA ILE A 58 16.88 23.29 7.70
C ILE A 58 16.12 23.33 9.02
N GLY A 59 15.27 24.33 9.18
CA GLY A 59 14.35 24.41 10.31
C GLY A 59 13.20 23.40 10.20
N TRP A 60 12.71 22.91 11.34
CA TRP A 60 11.60 21.94 11.43
C TRP A 60 10.37 22.32 10.60
N LYS A 61 9.98 23.59 10.61
CA LYS A 61 8.81 24.08 9.84
C LYS A 61 8.98 23.86 8.33
N SER A 62 10.20 24.05 7.81
CA SER A 62 10.50 23.82 6.39
C SER A 62 10.54 22.33 6.08
N LEU A 63 11.25 21.55 6.90
CA LEU A 63 11.32 20.09 6.75
C LEU A 63 9.92 19.46 6.75
N LYS A 64 9.08 19.78 7.74
CA LYS A 64 7.70 19.29 7.84
C LYS A 64 6.90 19.61 6.59
N ARG A 65 7.01 20.82 6.05
CA ARG A 65 6.30 21.24 4.83
C ARG A 65 6.72 20.38 3.63
N GLN A 66 8.02 20.12 3.49
CA GLN A 66 8.51 19.27 2.41
C GLN A 66 8.10 17.81 2.54
N LEU A 67 8.13 17.25 3.75
CA LEU A 67 7.67 15.89 4.04
C LEU A 67 6.17 15.73 3.75
N LEU A 68 5.34 16.69 4.18
CA LEU A 68 3.90 16.69 3.90
C LEU A 68 3.60 16.77 2.40
N SER A 69 4.33 17.61 1.66
CA SER A 69 4.25 17.67 0.20
C SER A 69 4.63 16.33 -0.45
N MET A 70 5.68 15.66 0.00
CA MET A 70 6.03 14.34 -0.53
C MET A 70 4.97 13.27 -0.23
N ARG A 71 4.37 13.31 0.96
CA ARG A 71 3.28 12.40 1.34
C ARG A 71 2.05 12.58 0.46
N SER A 72 1.60 13.82 0.22
CA SER A 72 0.39 14.07 -0.58
C SER A 72 0.48 13.55 -2.01
N HIS A 73 1.69 13.54 -2.60
CA HIS A 73 1.92 12.96 -3.92
C HIS A 73 2.00 11.42 -3.95
N SER A 74 2.17 10.77 -2.79
CA SER A 74 2.26 9.32 -2.69
C SER A 74 0.90 8.64 -2.47
N ASP A 75 0.00 9.29 -1.72
CA ASP A 75 -1.31 8.72 -1.34
C ASP A 75 -2.23 8.45 -2.54
N SER A 76 -2.03 9.13 -3.68
CA SER A 76 -2.84 8.99 -4.90
C SER A 76 -2.76 7.63 -5.59
N LYS A 77 -1.73 6.81 -5.31
CA LYS A 77 -1.53 5.47 -5.91
C LYS A 77 -2.16 4.33 -5.12
N ALA A 78 -2.81 4.64 -4.00
CA ALA A 78 -3.46 3.63 -3.16
C ALA A 78 -4.73 3.04 -3.80
N VAL A 79 -5.28 3.68 -4.85
CA VAL A 79 -6.46 3.24 -5.60
C VAL A 79 -6.12 3.13 -7.10
N GLU A 80 -5.08 2.38 -7.44
CA GLU A 80 -4.77 2.06 -8.83
C GLU A 80 -5.44 0.74 -9.21
N LEU A 81 -6.34 0.77 -10.20
CA LEU A 81 -6.89 -0.42 -10.83
C LEU A 81 -5.79 -1.15 -11.61
N LYS A 82 -5.82 -2.49 -11.57
CA LYS A 82 -4.91 -3.36 -12.32
C LYS A 82 -4.97 -3.02 -13.82
N ARG A 83 -3.85 -2.68 -14.45
CA ARG A 83 -3.74 -2.63 -15.93
C ARG A 83 -3.45 -4.03 -16.49
N PRO A 84 -3.70 -4.30 -17.79
CA PRO A 84 -3.55 -5.64 -18.36
C PRO A 84 -2.20 -6.32 -18.09
N ASN A 85 -1.10 -5.55 -18.07
CA ASN A 85 0.25 -6.05 -17.86
C ASN A 85 0.73 -5.99 -16.40
N ASP A 86 -0.08 -5.49 -15.46
CA ASP A 86 0.31 -5.43 -14.07
C ASP A 86 0.18 -6.81 -13.40
N SER A 87 1.14 -7.16 -12.54
CA SER A 87 1.15 -8.45 -11.85
C SER A 87 -0.06 -8.60 -10.93
N ILE A 88 -0.69 -9.77 -10.97
CA ILE A 88 -1.77 -10.16 -10.05
C ILE A 88 -1.35 -10.10 -8.57
N TYR A 89 -0.05 -10.26 -8.30
CA TYR A 89 0.50 -10.22 -6.94
C TYR A 89 0.71 -8.81 -6.40
N SER A 90 0.70 -7.79 -7.27
CA SER A 90 0.75 -6.37 -6.87
C SER A 90 -0.63 -5.73 -6.92
N PHE A 91 -1.43 -6.12 -7.90
CA PHE A 91 -2.75 -5.58 -8.18
C PHE A 91 -3.73 -6.76 -8.26
N PRO A 92 -4.17 -7.28 -7.09
CA PRO A 92 -5.14 -8.35 -7.07
C PRO A 92 -6.41 -7.92 -7.81
N CYS A 93 -6.93 -8.75 -8.70
CA CYS A 93 -8.09 -8.41 -9.52
C CYS A 93 -9.35 -8.49 -8.65
N PRO A 94 -10.13 -7.40 -8.50
CA PRO A 94 -11.31 -7.40 -7.64
C PRO A 94 -12.33 -8.47 -8.06
N ASP A 95 -12.42 -8.77 -9.36
CA ASP A 95 -13.41 -9.71 -9.91
C ASP A 95 -13.08 -11.20 -9.64
N CYS A 96 -11.85 -11.53 -9.23
CA CYS A 96 -11.45 -12.92 -8.98
C CYS A 96 -11.03 -13.18 -7.53
N MET A 97 -11.06 -12.17 -6.66
CA MET A 97 -10.70 -12.32 -5.25
C MET A 97 -11.95 -12.63 -4.45
N CYS A 98 -12.01 -13.82 -3.86
CA CYS A 98 -13.13 -14.25 -3.02
C CYS A 98 -13.40 -13.21 -1.92
N HIS A 99 -14.64 -12.74 -1.79
CA HIS A 99 -15.05 -11.93 -0.65
C HIS A 99 -14.82 -12.70 0.64
N ALA A 100 -14.05 -12.13 1.58
CA ALA A 100 -13.78 -12.75 2.87
C ALA A 100 -15.04 -12.94 3.75
N ASN A 101 -16.21 -12.49 3.28
CA ASN A 101 -17.50 -12.74 3.90
C ASN A 101 -18.43 -13.53 2.96
N ARG A 102 -18.17 -14.84 2.85
CA ARG A 102 -19.27 -15.81 2.83
C ARG A 102 -19.26 -16.55 4.17
N THR A 103 -19.49 -15.83 5.25
CA THR A 103 -20.14 -16.47 6.40
C THR A 103 -21.52 -16.88 5.92
N ASP A 104 -21.80 -18.17 6.02
CA ASP A 104 -23.05 -18.85 5.69
C ASP A 104 -24.30 -17.97 5.65
N ASP A 105 -24.86 -17.82 4.46
CA ASP A 105 -26.32 -17.81 4.29
C ASP A 105 -26.67 -18.77 3.16
N SER A 106 -26.38 -20.05 3.42
CA SER A 106 -27.13 -21.15 2.85
C SER A 106 -28.56 -21.10 3.40
N LYS A 107 -29.40 -20.16 2.96
CA LYS A 107 -30.84 -20.22 3.23
C LYS A 107 -31.69 -19.84 2.01
N SER A 108 -32.28 -20.91 1.50
CA SER A 108 -33.49 -21.02 0.69
C SER A 108 -33.54 -20.26 -0.64
N SER A 109 -33.16 -20.98 -1.70
CA SER A 109 -34.02 -21.04 -2.88
C SER A 109 -35.44 -21.45 -2.44
N SER A 110 -36.35 -20.49 -2.31
CA SER A 110 -37.78 -20.77 -2.42
C SER A 110 -38.23 -20.23 -3.76
N ALA A 111 -38.24 -21.12 -4.75
CA ALA A 111 -39.03 -20.95 -5.95
C ALA A 111 -40.52 -20.92 -5.56
N THR A 112 -41.22 -19.88 -5.98
CA THR A 112 -42.64 -19.92 -6.34
C THR A 112 -42.86 -18.90 -7.44
#